data_AF-A0A0J7Y9D7-F1
#
_entry.id   AF-A0A0J7Y9D7-F1
#
_cell.length_a   1.000
_cell.length_b   1.000
_cell.length_c   1.000
_cell.angle_alpha   90.00
_cell.angle_beta   90.00
_cell.angle_gamma   90.00
#
_symmetry.space_group_name_H-M   'P 1'
#
loop_
_entity.id
_entity.type
_entity.pdbx_description
1 polymer ?
#
loop_
_entity_poly.entity_id
_entity_poly.type
_entity_poly.pdbx_seq_one_letter_code
_entity_poly.pdbx_strand_id
1 'polypeptide(L)'
;MGNRIAAVALVLAFAATPAMAADKLEKCVSVIGATQRLACYDALAGRAADETPQQTADRQTRQFGLAEKQKAPQDRKEVEQIDSKVSSVSGTRIVLENGMSWKVEDGGHFLEWVRPGQVATVKKGLMSGYRMMVDGLNGKAVVTRLR
;
A
#
# COMPACT_ATOMS: atom_id res chain seq x y z
N MET A 1 10.68 -51.12 -63.14
CA MET A 1 9.59 -50.36 -62.49
C MET A 1 10.20 -49.07 -61.94
N GLY A 2 9.93 -47.88 -62.51
CA GLY A 2 8.71 -47.09 -62.29
C GLY A 2 8.99 -46.06 -61.20
N ASN A 3 9.70 -44.97 -61.48
CA ASN A 3 9.20 -43.66 -61.91
C ASN A 3 8.03 -43.11 -61.06
N ARG A 4 8.21 -41.86 -60.58
CA ARG A 4 7.24 -40.76 -60.46
C ARG A 4 6.83 -40.29 -59.06
N ILE A 5 6.77 -38.95 -58.99
CA ILE A 5 5.91 -38.11 -58.13
C ILE A 5 6.42 -37.96 -56.69
N ALA A 6 6.56 -36.77 -56.12
CA ALA A 6 6.47 -35.41 -56.63
C ALA A 6 7.03 -34.50 -55.54
N ALA A 7 7.66 -33.42 -56.00
CA ALA A 7 7.52 -32.08 -55.47
C ALA A 7 6.75 -31.96 -54.14
N VAL A 8 7.47 -31.81 -53.05
CA VAL A 8 7.02 -30.94 -51.97
C VAL A 8 8.24 -30.13 -51.51
N ALA A 9 8.61 -29.16 -52.33
CA ALA A 9 9.26 -27.96 -51.83
C ALA A 9 8.24 -27.28 -50.92
N LEU A 10 8.23 -27.67 -49.63
CA LEU A 10 7.39 -27.05 -48.63
C LEU A 10 7.97 -25.67 -48.36
N VAL A 11 7.42 -24.69 -49.06
CA VAL A 11 7.62 -23.26 -48.87
C VAL A 11 7.42 -22.95 -47.39
N LEU A 12 8.52 -22.75 -46.67
CA LEU A 12 8.54 -22.13 -45.35
C LEU A 12 8.27 -20.63 -45.51
N ALA A 13 7.02 -20.28 -45.78
CA ALA A 13 6.52 -18.92 -45.59
C ALA A 13 6.23 -18.73 -44.10
N PHE A 14 7.29 -18.53 -43.31
CA PHE A 14 7.14 -17.91 -42.00
C PHE A 14 6.71 -16.47 -42.23
N ALA A 15 5.40 -16.21 -42.11
CA ALA A 15 4.85 -14.87 -42.06
C ALA A 15 5.35 -14.17 -40.79
N ALA A 16 6.52 -13.54 -40.88
CA ALA A 16 7.03 -12.66 -39.86
C ALA A 16 6.34 -11.29 -40.01
N THR A 17 5.29 -11.04 -39.25
CA THR A 17 4.75 -9.69 -39.08
C THR A 17 4.41 -9.37 -37.62
N PRO A 18 5.38 -8.84 -36.86
CA PRO A 18 5.10 -7.86 -35.82
C PRO A 18 5.63 -6.46 -36.19
N ALA A 19 5.94 -6.19 -37.46
CA ALA A 19 6.45 -4.87 -37.88
C ALA A 19 5.38 -3.75 -37.80
N MET A 20 4.09 -4.09 -37.99
CA MET A 20 2.99 -3.11 -38.03
C MET A 20 2.51 -2.66 -36.64
N ALA A 21 2.92 -3.35 -35.57
CA ALA A 21 2.56 -2.98 -34.19
C ALA A 21 3.53 -1.94 -33.61
N ALA A 22 4.83 -2.03 -33.95
CA ALA A 22 5.86 -1.12 -33.47
C ALA A 22 5.68 0.32 -34.02
N ASP A 23 5.42 0.45 -35.32
CA ASP A 23 5.23 1.75 -35.99
C ASP A 23 4.06 2.57 -35.40
N LYS A 24 2.98 1.89 -35.03
CA LYS A 24 1.82 2.53 -34.40
C LYS A 24 2.13 3.04 -32.99
N LEU A 25 2.95 2.32 -32.23
CA LEU A 25 3.34 2.70 -30.88
C LEU A 25 4.28 3.90 -30.90
N GLU A 26 5.27 3.93 -31.80
CA GLU A 26 6.20 5.05 -31.97
C GLU A 26 5.49 6.37 -32.25
N LYS A 27 4.42 6.33 -33.06
CA LYS A 27 3.57 7.50 -33.34
C LYS A 27 2.94 8.06 -32.07
N CYS A 28 2.41 7.22 -31.17
CA CYS A 28 1.84 7.70 -29.91
C CYS A 28 2.91 8.30 -28.97
N VAL A 29 4.12 7.76 -28.93
CA VAL A 29 5.23 8.30 -28.11
C VAL A 29 5.57 9.74 -28.50
N SER A 30 5.49 10.07 -29.79
CA SER A 30 5.82 11.41 -30.31
C SER A 30 4.80 12.52 -29.97
N VAL A 31 3.64 12.17 -29.41
CA VAL A 31 2.58 13.14 -29.06
C VAL A 31 2.96 13.93 -27.81
N ILE A 32 3.09 15.26 -27.90
CA ILE A 32 3.53 16.12 -26.77
C ILE A 32 2.49 16.19 -25.65
N GLY A 33 1.21 16.34 -25.99
CA GLY A 33 0.13 16.52 -25.00
C GLY A 33 -0.20 15.24 -24.25
N ALA A 34 -0.20 15.28 -22.91
CA ALA A 34 -0.43 14.11 -22.06
C ALA A 34 -1.78 13.42 -22.34
N THR A 35 -2.87 14.21 -22.41
CA THR A 35 -4.22 13.70 -22.68
C THR A 35 -4.34 13.10 -24.08
N GLN A 36 -3.80 13.78 -25.10
CA GLN A 36 -3.78 13.27 -26.48
C GLN A 36 -2.94 11.99 -26.62
N ARG A 37 -1.81 11.91 -25.90
CA ARG A 37 -0.95 10.72 -25.90
C ARG A 37 -1.68 9.52 -25.31
N LEU A 38 -2.37 9.71 -24.19
CA LEU A 38 -3.16 8.65 -23.56
C LEU A 38 -4.27 8.15 -24.49
N ALA A 39 -5.04 9.07 -25.08
CA ALA A 39 -6.10 8.74 -26.04
C ALA A 39 -5.57 7.96 -27.26
N CYS A 40 -4.35 8.27 -27.73
CA CYS A 40 -3.69 7.53 -28.81
C CYS A 40 -3.44 6.06 -28.42
N TYR A 41 -2.94 5.81 -27.21
CA TYR A 41 -2.72 4.44 -26.72
C TYR A 41 -4.03 3.68 -26.51
N ASP A 42 -5.04 4.34 -25.95
CA ASP A 42 -6.35 3.71 -25.72
C ASP A 42 -7.03 3.30 -27.04
N ALA A 43 -6.93 4.15 -28.08
CA ALA A 43 -7.39 3.82 -29.42
C ALA A 43 -6.66 2.61 -30.03
N LEU A 44 -5.34 2.50 -29.83
CA LEU A 44 -4.58 1.31 -30.25
C LEU A 44 -4.97 0.05 -29.47
N ALA A 45 -5.37 0.21 -28.20
CA ALA A 45 -5.84 -0.88 -27.35
C ALA A 45 -7.32 -1.25 -27.59
N GLY A 46 -8.01 -0.59 -28.51
CA GLY A 46 -9.44 -0.79 -28.74
C GLY A 46 -10.33 -0.33 -27.58
N ARG A 47 -9.79 0.48 -26.67
CA ARG A 47 -10.53 1.13 -25.59
C ARG A 47 -11.06 2.44 -26.11
N ALA A 48 -12.28 2.44 -26.64
CA ALA A 48 -12.95 3.70 -26.96
C ALA A 48 -13.11 4.51 -25.67
N ALA A 49 -12.76 5.80 -25.73
CA ALA A 49 -12.88 6.72 -24.60
C ALA A 49 -14.36 7.04 -24.35
N ASP A 50 -15.04 6.16 -23.59
CA ASP A 50 -16.41 6.41 -23.12
C ASP A 50 -16.47 7.39 -21.93
N GLU A 51 -15.33 7.83 -21.40
CA GLU A 51 -15.29 8.77 -20.29
C GLU A 51 -14.38 9.97 -20.60
N THR A 52 -15.02 11.12 -20.75
CA THR A 52 -14.34 12.40 -20.94
C THR A 52 -13.49 12.73 -19.71
N PRO A 53 -12.19 13.08 -19.84
CA PRO A 53 -11.32 13.42 -18.70
C PRO A 53 -11.89 14.50 -17.77
N GLN A 54 -12.78 15.35 -18.30
CA GLN A 54 -13.46 16.42 -17.56
C GLN A 54 -14.38 15.88 -16.46
N GLN A 55 -15.07 14.75 -16.68
CA GLN A 55 -16.01 14.18 -15.71
C GLN A 55 -15.26 13.47 -14.57
N THR A 56 -14.14 12.82 -14.87
CA THR A 56 -13.31 12.17 -13.86
C THR A 56 -12.54 13.18 -13.02
N ALA A 57 -12.01 14.25 -13.62
CA ALA A 57 -11.31 15.32 -12.89
C ALA A 57 -12.26 16.10 -11.96
N ASP A 58 -13.47 16.42 -12.39
CA ASP A 58 -14.47 17.11 -11.56
C ASP A 58 -15.00 16.19 -10.43
N ARG A 59 -15.19 14.89 -10.71
CA ARG A 59 -15.52 13.90 -9.68
C ARG A 59 -14.39 13.74 -8.66
N GLN A 60 -13.14 13.65 -9.11
CA GLN A 60 -11.97 13.53 -8.22
C GLN A 60 -11.73 14.81 -7.42
N THR A 61 -11.91 15.99 -8.01
CA THR A 61 -11.74 17.27 -7.29
C THR A 61 -12.85 17.48 -6.26
N ARG A 62 -14.09 17.09 -6.56
CA ARG A 62 -15.20 17.11 -5.58
C ARG A 62 -15.09 16.00 -4.54
N GLN A 63 -14.45 14.87 -4.84
CA GLN A 63 -14.27 13.77 -3.89
C GLN A 63 -12.97 13.89 -3.06
N PHE A 64 -12.01 14.72 -3.48
CA PHE A 64 -10.82 15.03 -2.70
C PHE A 64 -11.18 16.09 -1.65
N GLY A 65 -11.38 15.66 -0.41
CA GLY A 65 -11.72 16.52 0.73
C GLY A 65 -13.21 16.60 1.10
N LEU A 66 -14.10 15.97 0.33
CA LEU A 66 -15.53 15.86 0.66
C LEU A 66 -16.03 14.41 0.65
N ALA A 67 -15.18 13.47 1.03
CA ALA A 67 -15.68 12.23 1.62
C ALA A 67 -16.38 12.59 2.93
N GLU A 68 -17.63 13.01 2.80
CA GLU A 68 -18.71 12.32 3.47
C GLU A 68 -18.54 12.31 5.00
N LYS A 69 -18.89 13.44 5.64
CA LYS A 69 -19.39 13.44 7.03
C LYS A 69 -20.71 12.64 7.15
N GLN A 70 -20.85 11.50 6.45
CA GLN A 70 -21.94 10.58 6.66
C GLN A 70 -21.63 9.78 7.91
N LYS A 71 -22.33 10.17 8.97
CA LYS A 71 -22.58 9.39 10.17
C LYS A 71 -21.32 8.74 10.72
N ALA A 72 -20.61 9.47 11.58
CA ALA A 72 -19.69 8.83 12.50
C ALA A 72 -20.40 7.64 13.18
N PRO A 73 -19.99 6.38 12.92
CA PRO A 73 -20.07 5.42 14.01
C PRO A 73 -19.16 6.02 15.07
N GLN A 74 -19.63 6.17 16.31
CA GLN A 74 -18.81 6.61 17.44
C GLN A 74 -17.70 5.61 17.82
N ASP A 75 -17.29 4.77 16.87
CA ASP A 75 -16.38 3.64 17.00
C ASP A 75 -15.24 3.65 15.98
N ARG A 76 -15.06 4.73 15.21
CA ARG A 76 -13.80 4.93 14.48
C ARG A 76 -12.78 5.54 15.43
N LYS A 77 -12.28 4.73 16.37
CA LYS A 77 -10.99 5.00 17.03
C LYS A 77 -9.96 5.09 15.92
N GLU A 78 -9.61 6.32 15.54
CA GLU A 78 -8.28 6.60 15.01
C GLU A 78 -7.29 5.83 15.89
N VAL A 79 -6.32 5.14 15.30
CA VAL A 79 -5.42 4.18 15.98
C VAL A 79 -4.48 4.91 16.95
N GLU A 80 -5.06 5.54 17.97
CA GLU A 80 -4.39 6.29 19.03
C GLU A 80 -4.00 5.36 20.18
N GLN A 81 -4.53 4.13 20.19
CA GLN A 81 -4.35 3.15 21.25
C GLN A 81 -4.01 1.78 20.65
N ILE A 82 -2.94 1.17 21.17
CA ILE A 82 -2.52 -0.20 20.87
C ILE A 82 -2.66 -0.99 22.15
N ASP A 83 -3.50 -2.03 22.13
CA ASP A 83 -3.63 -2.99 23.22
C ASP A 83 -3.03 -4.32 22.79
N SER A 84 -2.02 -4.81 23.50
CA SER A 84 -1.39 -6.10 23.23
C SER A 84 -0.69 -6.61 24.47
N LYS A 85 -0.60 -7.93 24.61
CA LYS A 85 0.17 -8.52 25.70
C LYS A 85 1.66 -8.29 25.53
N VAL A 86 2.37 -8.22 26.65
CA VAL A 86 3.83 -8.23 26.73
C VAL A 86 4.32 -9.64 26.38
N SER A 87 5.15 -9.73 25.35
CA SER A 87 5.82 -10.97 24.95
C SER A 87 7.15 -11.14 25.71
N SER A 88 7.97 -10.08 25.76
CA SER A 88 9.24 -10.11 26.50
C SER A 88 9.66 -8.72 26.96
N VAL A 89 10.51 -8.69 27.99
CA VAL A 89 11.14 -7.49 28.53
C VAL A 89 12.64 -7.75 28.62
N SER A 90 13.46 -6.84 28.09
CA SER A 90 14.92 -6.95 28.09
C SER A 90 15.55 -5.55 28.23
N GLY A 91 16.16 -5.28 29.38
CA GLY A 91 16.64 -3.94 29.71
C GLY A 91 15.51 -2.92 29.66
N THR A 92 15.66 -1.87 28.85
CA THR A 92 14.62 -0.84 28.63
C THR A 92 13.66 -1.16 27.49
N ARG A 93 13.78 -2.33 26.86
CA ARG A 93 12.96 -2.74 25.71
C ARG A 93 11.83 -3.66 26.15
N ILE A 94 10.63 -3.36 25.67
CA ILE A 94 9.42 -4.19 25.80
C ILE A 94 9.00 -4.63 24.39
N VAL A 95 8.80 -5.93 24.20
CA VAL A 95 8.25 -6.50 22.97
C VAL A 95 6.83 -6.97 23.25
N LEU A 96 5.90 -6.60 22.38
CA LEU A 96 4.50 -6.99 22.46
C LEU A 96 4.23 -8.20 21.56
N GLU A 97 3.19 -8.97 21.87
CA GLU A 97 2.77 -10.14 21.07
C GLU A 97 2.41 -9.80 19.62
N ASN A 98 1.97 -8.58 19.35
CA ASN A 98 1.75 -8.08 17.98
C ASN A 98 3.06 -7.76 17.20
N GLY A 99 4.23 -8.10 17.75
CA GLY A 99 5.53 -7.92 17.13
C GLY A 99 6.11 -6.50 17.27
N MET A 100 5.37 -5.55 17.83
CA MET A 100 5.90 -4.21 18.05
C MET A 100 6.86 -4.18 19.22
N SER A 101 7.93 -3.40 19.08
CA SER A 101 8.90 -3.19 20.15
C SER A 101 9.02 -1.72 20.55
N TRP A 102 9.11 -1.50 21.85
CA TRP A 102 9.05 -0.20 22.48
C TRP A 102 10.23 -0.04 23.43
N LYS A 103 10.87 1.13 23.40
CA LYS A 103 11.88 1.51 24.38
C LYS A 103 11.25 2.42 25.42
N VAL A 104 11.40 2.08 26.68
CA VAL A 104 11.05 2.96 27.80
C VAL A 104 12.14 4.01 27.95
N GLU A 105 11.74 5.29 27.87
CA GLU A 105 12.66 6.43 28.05
C GLU A 105 12.75 6.87 29.51
N ASP A 106 11.75 6.49 30.33
CA ASP A 106 11.70 6.85 31.74
C ASP A 106 12.58 5.91 32.57
N GLY A 107 13.48 6.47 33.39
CA GLY A 107 14.42 5.71 34.23
C GLY A 107 13.81 5.15 35.51
N GLY A 108 12.48 5.19 35.66
CA GLY A 108 11.78 4.73 36.85
C GLY A 108 11.62 3.21 36.97
N HIS A 109 11.14 2.76 38.13
CA HIS A 109 10.91 1.35 38.48
C HIS A 109 9.80 0.65 37.66
N PHE A 110 9.18 1.33 36.69
CA PHE A 110 8.09 0.77 35.88
C PHE A 110 8.43 -0.62 35.31
N LEU A 111 9.63 -0.77 34.74
CA LEU A 111 10.11 -2.02 34.15
C LEU A 111 10.31 -3.15 35.16
N GLU A 112 10.55 -2.84 36.44
CA GLU A 112 10.80 -3.84 37.48
C GLU A 112 9.57 -4.72 37.75
N TRP A 113 8.38 -4.23 37.42
CA TRP A 113 7.12 -4.93 37.64
C TRP A 113 6.46 -5.43 36.35
N VAL A 114 6.98 -5.07 35.17
CA VAL A 114 6.47 -5.61 33.90
C VAL A 114 6.89 -7.06 33.73
N ARG A 115 5.94 -7.93 33.39
CA ARG A 115 6.15 -9.36 33.14
C ARG A 115 5.46 -9.78 31.84
N PRO A 116 5.98 -10.81 31.13
CA PRO A 116 5.29 -11.41 30.01
C PRO A 116 3.86 -11.85 30.36
N GLY A 117 2.94 -11.73 29.41
CA GLY A 117 1.53 -12.08 29.54
C GLY A 117 0.61 -10.95 30.01
N GLN A 118 1.15 -9.88 30.61
CA GLN A 118 0.36 -8.71 31.01
C GLN A 118 -0.10 -7.92 29.78
N VAL A 119 -1.31 -7.33 29.84
CA VAL A 119 -1.82 -6.48 28.77
C VAL A 119 -1.16 -5.10 28.86
N ALA A 120 -0.46 -4.70 27.80
CA ALA A 120 0.09 -3.36 27.66
C ALA A 120 -0.79 -2.52 26.73
N THR A 121 -1.14 -1.32 27.18
CA THR A 121 -1.87 -0.30 26.44
C THR A 121 -0.92 0.85 26.12
N VAL A 122 -0.66 1.08 24.84
CA VAL A 122 0.17 2.20 24.37
C VAL A 122 -0.72 3.27 23.75
N LYS A 123 -0.65 4.50 24.25
CA LYS A 123 -1.43 5.64 23.73
C LYS A 123 -0.54 6.79 23.28
N LYS A 124 -0.96 7.54 22.26
CA LYS A 124 -0.30 8.79 21.86
C LYS A 124 -0.48 9.86 22.95
N GLY A 125 0.60 10.56 23.30
CA GLY A 125 0.62 11.64 24.29
C GLY A 125 0.57 13.04 23.67
N LEU A 126 0.41 14.06 24.52
CA LEU A 126 0.22 15.47 24.14
C LEU A 126 1.43 16.13 23.44
N MET A 127 2.64 15.58 23.59
CA MET A 127 3.90 16.16 23.08
C MET A 127 4.69 15.12 22.27
N SER A 128 4.08 14.61 21.19
CA SER A 128 4.66 13.66 20.19
C SER A 128 5.22 12.31 20.68
N GLY A 129 5.31 12.05 21.98
CA GLY A 129 5.69 10.75 22.55
C GLY A 129 4.51 9.80 22.79
N TYR A 130 4.80 8.50 22.93
CA TYR A 130 3.81 7.50 23.34
C TYR A 130 3.91 7.23 24.84
N ARG A 131 2.82 6.79 25.46
CA ARG A 131 2.79 6.35 26.86
C ARG A 131 2.28 4.93 26.94
N MET A 132 2.98 4.09 27.69
CA MET A 132 2.58 2.72 27.97
C MET A 132 2.03 2.61 29.40
N MET A 133 0.93 1.89 29.53
CA MET A 133 0.37 1.41 30.79
C MET A 133 0.27 -0.11 30.70
N VAL A 134 0.44 -0.81 31.82
CA VAL A 134 0.35 -2.27 31.87
C VAL A 134 -0.67 -2.63 32.93
N ASP A 135 -1.55 -3.56 32.59
CA ASP A 135 -2.63 -3.98 33.47
C ASP A 135 -2.07 -4.59 34.77
N GLY A 136 -2.67 -4.20 35.90
CA GLY A 136 -2.18 -4.53 37.23
C GLY A 136 -0.99 -3.71 37.75
N LEU A 137 -0.48 -2.73 36.99
CA LEU A 137 0.57 -1.81 37.45
C LEU A 137 0.03 -0.39 37.66
N ASN A 138 0.40 0.22 38.79
CA ASN A 138 0.15 1.64 39.04
C ASN A 138 1.28 2.47 38.42
N GLY A 139 1.07 2.98 37.22
CA GLY A 139 2.04 3.87 36.58
C GLY A 139 1.88 3.95 35.07
N LYS A 140 2.61 4.90 34.48
CA LYS A 140 2.72 5.06 33.04
C LYS A 140 4.17 5.38 32.70
N ALA A 141 4.66 4.83 31.61
CA ALA A 141 6.01 5.10 31.13
C ALA A 141 5.95 5.79 29.77
N VAL A 142 6.84 6.76 29.54
CA VAL A 142 7.02 7.34 28.20
C VAL A 142 7.82 6.33 27.37
N VAL A 143 7.30 6.02 26.18
CA VAL A 143 7.89 5.03 25.29
C VAL A 143 8.09 5.57 23.89
N THR A 144 9.16 5.09 23.25
CA THR A 144 9.48 5.35 21.84
C THR A 144 9.36 4.04 21.07
N ARG A 145 8.72 4.08 19.90
CA ARG A 145 8.63 2.89 19.03
C ARG A 145 9.99 2.59 18.43
N LEU A 146 10.47 1.37 18.58
CA LEU A 146 11.65 0.87 17.89
C LEU A 146 11.23 0.25 16.54
N ARG A 147 12.03 0.49 15.50
CA ARG A 147 11.86 -0.14 14.18
C ARG A 147 12.32 -1.58 14.18
#